data_AF-A0A3R9LRM1-F1
#
_entry.id   AF-A0A3R9LRM1-F1
#
_cell.length_a   1.000
_cell.length_b   1.000
_cell.length_c   1.000
_cell.angle_alpha   90.00
_cell.angle_beta   90.00
_cell.angle_gamma   90.00
#
_symmetry.space_group_name_H-M   'P 1'
#
loop_
_entity.id
_entity.type
_entity.pdbx_description
1 polymer ?
#
loop_
_entity_poly.entity_id
_entity_poly.type
_entity_poly.pdbx_seq_one_letter_code
_entity_poly.pdbx_strand_id
1 'polypeptide(L)'
;MELKDFTEKEQEQIKEGLSTAVISDKEAAKKILALVPQEWLKQIPFLVRGHATTKTVERVAKQYPELYAVAKQAGELPEKEREELRAIMTAIFEEKMNKHKIK
;
A
#
# COMPACT_ATOMS: atom_id res chain seq x y z
N MET A 1 16.19 2.90 -3.07
CA MET A 1 15.98 2.60 -1.64
C MET A 1 16.50 1.19 -1.36
N GLU A 2 17.23 0.95 -0.29
CA GLU A 2 17.80 -0.37 0.04
C GLU A 2 17.32 -0.80 1.41
N LEU A 3 17.50 -2.07 1.80
CA LEU A 3 17.15 -2.53 3.15
C LEU A 3 17.82 -1.64 4.23
N LYS A 4 19.03 -1.15 3.94
CA LYS A 4 19.82 -0.25 4.79
C LYS A 4 19.21 1.15 4.97
N ASP A 5 18.23 1.53 4.15
CA ASP A 5 17.50 2.80 4.23
C ASP A 5 16.43 2.80 5.33
N PHE A 6 16.16 1.63 5.91
CA PHE A 6 15.14 1.42 6.94
C PHE A 6 15.76 1.28 8.33
N THR A 7 15.01 1.62 9.37
CA THR A 7 15.43 1.41 10.77
C THR A 7 15.61 -0.08 11.07
N GLU A 8 16.43 -0.45 12.06
CA GLU A 8 16.64 -1.88 12.41
C GLU A 8 15.32 -2.62 12.69
N LYS A 9 14.34 -1.96 13.33
CA LYS A 9 12.99 -2.50 13.56
C LYS A 9 12.19 -2.71 12.28
N GLU A 10 12.34 -1.84 11.28
CA GLU A 10 11.71 -2.02 9.98
C GLU A 10 12.42 -3.10 9.16
N GLN A 11 13.76 -3.16 9.22
CA GLN A 11 14.53 -4.23 8.59
C GLN A 11 14.21 -5.60 9.17
N GLU A 12 14.06 -5.70 10.49
CA GLU A 12 13.64 -6.92 11.18
C GLU A 12 12.23 -7.31 10.75
N GLN A 13 11.28 -6.38 10.72
CA GLN A 13 9.93 -6.66 10.17
C GLN A 13 9.94 -7.02 8.69
N ILE A 14 10.83 -6.47 7.87
CA ILE A 14 10.98 -6.85 6.45
C ILE A 14 11.57 -8.27 6.34
N LYS A 15 12.52 -8.63 7.22
CA LYS A 15 13.16 -9.95 7.27
C LYS A 15 12.24 -11.04 7.86
N GLU A 16 11.50 -10.73 8.92
CA GLU A 16 10.49 -11.59 9.54
C GLU A 16 9.21 -11.68 8.68
N GLY A 17 8.89 -10.61 7.94
CA GLY A 17 7.57 -10.34 7.37
C GLY A 17 7.47 -10.35 5.85
N LEU A 18 8.32 -11.09 5.15
CA LEU A 18 7.94 -11.64 3.84
C LEU A 18 6.75 -12.64 3.95
N SER A 19 6.43 -13.10 5.16
CA SER A 19 5.44 -14.17 5.41
C SER A 19 4.28 -13.82 6.37
N THR A 20 4.29 -12.72 7.13
CA THR A 20 3.27 -12.48 8.17
C THR A 20 2.15 -11.53 7.76
N ALA A 21 2.38 -10.64 6.80
CA ALA A 21 1.35 -9.73 6.32
C ALA A 21 0.44 -10.45 5.31
N VAL A 22 -0.36 -11.39 5.83
CA VAL A 22 -1.41 -12.05 5.07
C VAL A 22 -2.47 -10.99 4.80
N ILE A 23 -2.50 -10.48 3.57
CA ILE A 23 -3.68 -9.75 3.09
C ILE A 23 -4.82 -10.77 3.10
N SER A 24 -5.69 -10.70 4.11
CA SER A 24 -6.86 -11.58 4.22
C SER A 24 -7.78 -11.46 3.01
N ASP A 25 -7.85 -10.28 2.38
CA ASP A 25 -8.65 -10.01 1.19
C ASP A 25 -7.78 -9.52 0.02
N LYS A 26 -7.13 -10.46 -0.66
CA LYS A 26 -6.24 -10.20 -1.81
C LYS A 26 -6.93 -9.40 -2.93
N GLU A 27 -8.24 -9.57 -3.11
CA GLU A 27 -9.01 -8.86 -4.12
C GLU A 27 -9.14 -7.36 -3.80
N ALA A 28 -9.54 -7.02 -2.57
CA ALA A 28 -9.64 -5.64 -2.12
C ALA A 28 -8.29 -4.92 -2.22
N ALA A 29 -7.22 -5.59 -1.78
CA ALA A 29 -5.87 -5.06 -1.90
C ALA A 29 -5.47 -4.80 -3.36
N LYS A 30 -5.78 -5.73 -4.27
CA LYS A 30 -5.48 -5.55 -5.69
C LYS A 30 -6.24 -4.37 -6.29
N LYS A 31 -7.53 -4.19 -5.94
CA LYS A 31 -8.34 -3.04 -6.37
C LYS A 31 -7.75 -1.74 -5.85
N ILE A 32 -7.44 -1.66 -4.56
CA ILE A 32 -6.85 -0.50 -3.89
C ILE A 32 -5.49 -0.14 -4.52
N LEU A 33 -4.60 -1.13 -4.70
CA LEU A 33 -3.29 -0.91 -5.32
C LEU A 33 -3.38 -0.52 -6.80
N ALA A 34 -4.44 -0.93 -7.51
CA ALA A 34 -4.69 -0.51 -8.88
C ALA A 34 -5.09 0.96 -9.00
N LEU A 35 -5.48 1.62 -7.91
CA LEU A 35 -5.78 3.07 -7.89
C LEU A 35 -4.51 3.92 -7.94
N VAL A 36 -3.35 3.34 -7.61
CA VAL A 36 -2.06 4.03 -7.58
C VAL A 36 -1.32 3.83 -8.90
N PRO A 37 -0.62 4.84 -9.42
CA PRO A 37 0.21 4.69 -10.60
C PRO A 37 1.22 3.55 -10.42
N GLN A 38 1.24 2.60 -11.36
CA GLN A 38 2.21 1.51 -11.36
C GLN A 38 3.66 2.02 -11.39
N GLU A 39 3.89 3.22 -11.91
CA GLU A 39 5.20 3.88 -11.91
C GLU A 39 5.74 4.10 -10.50
N TRP A 40 4.89 4.52 -9.55
CA TRP A 40 5.29 4.68 -8.15
C TRP A 40 5.65 3.35 -7.51
N LEU A 41 4.91 2.28 -7.84
CA LEU A 41 5.26 0.94 -7.39
C LEU A 41 6.60 0.49 -7.99
N LYS A 42 6.88 0.81 -9.25
CA LYS A 42 8.15 0.49 -9.93
C LYS A 42 9.35 1.17 -9.27
N GLN A 43 9.18 2.41 -8.80
CA GLN A 43 10.21 3.16 -8.07
C GLN A 43 10.56 2.52 -6.72
N ILE A 44 9.62 1.76 -6.14
CA ILE A 44 9.88 1.01 -4.91
C ILE A 44 10.66 -0.27 -5.27
N PRO A 45 11.82 -0.52 -4.63
CA PRO A 45 12.64 -1.71 -4.85
C PRO A 45 11.83 -2.99 -4.60
N PHE A 46 12.06 -4.00 -5.44
CA PHE A 46 11.28 -5.25 -5.42
C PHE A 46 11.27 -5.93 -4.05
N LEU A 47 12.40 -5.93 -3.34
CA LEU A 47 12.55 -6.55 -2.02
C LEU A 47 11.58 -6.00 -0.97
N VAL A 48 11.26 -4.70 -1.04
CA VAL A 48 10.41 -4.02 -0.05
C VAL A 48 9.03 -3.65 -0.62
N ARG A 49 8.82 -3.81 -1.92
CA ARG A 49 7.58 -3.45 -2.61
C ARG A 49 6.37 -4.14 -1.99
N GLY A 50 6.43 -5.46 -1.83
CA GLY A 50 5.33 -6.25 -1.26
C GLY A 50 4.97 -5.79 0.17
N HIS A 51 5.96 -5.63 1.03
CA HIS A 51 5.76 -5.14 2.40
C HIS A 51 5.18 -3.72 2.43
N ALA A 52 5.72 -2.81 1.61
CA ALA A 52 5.26 -1.43 1.52
C ALA A 52 3.80 -1.34 1.03
N THR A 53 3.45 -2.10 -0.01
CA THR A 53 2.08 -2.13 -0.53
C THR A 53 1.12 -2.74 0.48
N THR A 54 1.49 -3.86 1.11
CA THR A 54 0.63 -4.55 2.08
C THR A 54 0.37 -3.68 3.31
N LYS A 55 1.42 -3.09 3.92
CA LYS A 55 1.26 -2.18 5.07
C LYS A 55 0.38 -0.99 4.75
N THR A 56 0.45 -0.49 3.51
CA THR A 56 -0.38 0.64 3.08
C THR A 56 -1.84 0.23 2.98
N VAL A 57 -2.14 -0.91 2.36
CA VAL A 57 -3.51 -1.46 2.33
C VAL A 57 -4.03 -1.75 3.74
N GLU A 58 -3.21 -2.33 4.61
CA GLU A 58 -3.56 -2.62 5.99
C GLU A 58 -3.87 -1.34 6.79
N ARG A 59 -3.10 -0.27 6.55
CA ARG A 59 -3.35 1.06 7.11
C ARG A 59 -4.66 1.66 6.60
N VAL A 60 -4.99 1.49 5.32
CA VAL A 60 -6.28 1.91 4.75
C VAL A 60 -7.42 1.12 5.38
N ALA A 61 -7.28 -0.21 5.54
CA ALA A 61 -8.29 -1.04 6.19
C ALA A 61 -8.56 -0.63 7.65
N LYS A 62 -7.52 -0.22 8.38
CA LYS A 62 -7.63 0.23 9.78
C LYS A 62 -8.19 1.65 9.92
N GLN A 63 -7.78 2.59 9.07
CA GLN A 63 -8.19 4.00 9.17
C GLN A 63 -9.51 4.29 8.44
N TYR A 64 -9.77 3.58 7.35
CA TYR A 64 -10.94 3.76 6.49
C TYR A 64 -11.63 2.40 6.25
N PRO A 65 -12.17 1.78 7.32
CA PRO A 65 -12.81 0.48 7.21
C PRO A 65 -14.02 0.50 6.27
N GLU A 66 -14.73 1.62 6.17
CA GLU A 66 -15.87 1.80 5.26
C GLU A 66 -15.42 1.74 3.80
N LEU A 67 -14.40 2.51 3.42
CA LEU A 67 -13.84 2.49 2.07
C LEU A 67 -13.23 1.13 1.72
N TYR A 68 -12.57 0.49 2.69
CA TYR A 68 -12.03 -0.86 2.51
C TYR A 68 -13.12 -1.91 2.33
N ALA A 69 -14.25 -1.78 3.03
CA ALA A 69 -15.41 -2.65 2.85
C ALA A 69 -15.99 -2.52 1.44
N VAL A 70 -16.07 -1.30 0.89
CA VAL A 70 -16.50 -1.08 -0.50
C VAL A 70 -15.52 -1.73 -1.49
N ALA A 71 -14.21 -1.62 -1.25
CA ALA A 71 -13.21 -2.33 -2.06
C ALA A 71 -13.32 -3.87 -1.95
N LYS A 72 -13.83 -4.39 -0.84
CA LYS A 72 -14.09 -5.83 -0.63
C LYS A 72 -15.36 -6.31 -1.34
N GLN A 73 -16.30 -5.43 -1.65
CA GLN A 73 -17.49 -5.81 -2.42
C GLN A 73 -17.10 -6.26 -3.83
N ALA A 74 -17.78 -7.29 -4.32
CA ALA A 74 -17.64 -7.75 -5.70
C ALA A 74 -18.25 -6.70 -6.65
N GLY A 75 -17.54 -6.41 -7.75
CA GLY A 75 -17.94 -5.36 -8.70
C GLY A 75 -16.97 -4.17 -8.72
N GLU A 76 -17.39 -3.14 -9.46
CA GLU A 76 -16.64 -1.90 -9.62
C GLU A 76 -16.78 -1.00 -8.39
N LEU A 77 -15.70 -0.31 -8.04
CA LEU A 77 -15.71 0.69 -6.98
C LEU A 77 -16.58 1.88 -7.44
N PRO A 78 -17.55 2.32 -6.63
CA PRO A 78 -18.31 3.54 -6.90
C PRO A 78 -17.37 4.73 -7.11
N GLU A 79 -17.69 5.63 -8.04
CA GLU A 79 -16.79 6.73 -8.42
C GLU A 79 -16.35 7.55 -7.22
N LYS A 80 -17.26 7.86 -6.30
CA LYS A 80 -16.98 8.61 -5.08
C LYS A 80 -15.94 7.90 -4.20
N GLU A 81 -16.23 6.67 -3.75
CA GLU A 81 -15.28 5.91 -2.92
C GLU A 81 -13.97 5.59 -3.65
N ARG A 82 -14.01 5.41 -4.97
CA ARG A 82 -12.82 5.22 -5.80
C ARG A 82 -11.92 6.45 -5.77
N GLU A 83 -12.48 7.65 -5.95
CA GLU A 83 -11.73 8.89 -5.90
C GLU A 83 -11.16 9.15 -4.50
N GLU A 84 -11.94 8.89 -3.45
CA GLU A 84 -11.47 9.00 -2.06
C GLU A 84 -10.31 8.04 -1.76
N LEU A 85 -10.46 6.75 -2.10
CA LEU A 85 -9.39 5.76 -1.93
C LEU A 85 -8.16 6.12 -2.75
N ARG A 86 -8.34 6.61 -3.98
CA ARG A 86 -7.24 7.05 -4.84
C ARG A 86 -6.51 8.23 -4.19
N ALA A 87 -7.22 9.23 -3.68
CA ALA A 87 -6.62 10.38 -3.03
C ALA A 87 -5.82 9.98 -1.79
N ILE A 88 -6.40 9.12 -0.92
CA ILE A 88 -5.73 8.60 0.27
C ILE A 88 -4.46 7.83 -0.10
N MET A 89 -4.59 6.90 -1.04
CA MET A 89 -3.46 6.11 -1.52
C MET A 89 -2.38 7.02 -2.11
N THR A 90 -2.77 7.97 -2.96
CA THR A 90 -1.86 8.91 -3.61
C THR A 90 -1.10 9.72 -2.55
N ALA A 91 -1.80 10.27 -1.55
CA ALA A 91 -1.17 11.02 -0.46
C ALA A 91 -0.16 10.17 0.33
N ILE A 92 -0.49 8.91 0.64
CA ILE A 92 0.44 8.04 1.39
C ILE A 92 1.68 7.70 0.58
N PHE A 93 1.53 7.40 -0.71
CA PHE A 93 2.66 7.10 -1.57
C PHE A 93 3.49 8.35 -1.87
N GLU A 94 2.85 9.50 -2.08
CA GLU A 94 3.55 10.78 -2.28
C GLU A 94 4.39 11.15 -1.05
N GLU A 95 3.84 11.01 0.16
CA GLU A 95 4.58 11.19 1.41
C GLU A 95 5.81 10.27 1.48
N LYS A 96 5.65 8.98 1.11
CA LYS A 96 6.77 8.03 1.05
C LYS A 96 7.81 8.45 0.01
N MET A 97 7.40 8.83 -1.19
CA MET A 97 8.30 9.23 -2.28
C MET A 97 9.09 10.49 -1.88
N ASN A 98 8.43 11.47 -1.29
CA ASN A 98 9.04 12.71 -0.81
C ASN A 98 10.00 12.44 0.36
N LYS A 99 9.58 11.65 1.35
CA LYS A 99 10.40 11.28 2.51
C LYS A 99 11.71 10.59 2.09
N HIS A 100 11.65 9.75 1.06
CA HIS A 100 12.81 9.02 0.56
C HIS A 100 13.53 9.73 -0.60
N LYS A 101 13.17 11.00 -0.87
CA LYS A 101 13.73 11.84 -1.94
C LYS A 101 13.83 11.09 -3.27
N ILE A 102 12.83 10.25 -3.56
CA ILE A 102 12.77 9.48 -4.79
C ILE A 102 12.41 10.49 -5.89
N LYS A 103 13.43 10.94 -6.63
CA LYS A 103 13.33 11.87 -7.77
C LYS A 103 13.13 11.11 -9.07
#